data_AF-A0A7C7KDW2-F1
#
_entry.id   AF-A0A7C7KDW2-F1
#
_cell.length_a   1.000
_cell.length_b   1.000
_cell.length_c   1.000
_cell.angle_alpha   90.00
_cell.angle_beta   90.00
_cell.angle_gamma   90.00
#
_symmetry.space_group_name_H-M   'P 1'
#
loop_
_entity.id
_entity.type
_entity.pdbx_description
1 polymer ?
#
loop_
_entity_poly.entity_id
_entity_poly.type
_entity_poly.pdbx_seq_one_letter_code
_entity_poly.pdbx_strand_id
1 'polypeptide(L)' 'LGGIYEQTKSDTVERVPFFGDLPYVGFMFRNTNKTDTKRELLVFITPKIVKEGFQY' A
#
# COMPACT_ATOMS: atom_id res chain seq x y z
N LEU A 1 -2.96 8.56 -19.53
CA LEU A 1 -3.82 8.84 -18.36
C LEU A 1 -4.02 7.56 -17.57
N GLY A 2 -2.92 6.87 -17.28
CA GLY A 2 -2.95 5.63 -16.51
C GLY A 2 -2.74 6.00 -15.05
N GLY A 3 -3.70 5.68 -14.20
CA GLY A 3 -3.50 5.65 -12.76
C GLY A 3 -3.02 4.27 -12.36
N ILE A 4 -1.94 4.17 -11.58
CA ILE A 4 -1.57 2.92 -10.94
C ILE A 4 -2.21 2.93 -9.54
N TYR A 5 -3.05 1.94 -9.29
CA TYR A 5 -3.66 1.70 -7.99
C TYR A 5 -2.93 0.56 -7.30
N GLU A 6 -2.21 0.86 -6.22
CA GLU A 6 -1.51 -0.14 -5.41
C GLU A 6 -2.09 -0.16 -4.01
N GLN A 7 -2.59 -1.33 -3.59
CA GLN A 7 -3.03 -1.58 -2.22
C GLN A 7 -2.19 -2.69 -1.61
N THR A 8 -1.50 -2.38 -0.51
CA THR A 8 -0.76 -3.35 0.29
C THR A 8 -1.46 -3.54 1.63
N LYS A 9 -1.90 -4.76 1.92
CA LYS A 9 -2.45 -5.16 3.22
C LYS A 9 -1.45 -6.04 3.94
N SER A 10 -1.09 -5.66 5.16
CA SER A 10 -0.19 -6.41 6.03
C SER A 10 -0.89 -6.68 7.37
N ASP A 11 -1.08 -7.95 7.69
CA ASP A 11 -1.59 -8.40 8.98
C ASP A 11 -0.43 -9.03 9.77
N THR A 12 -0.10 -8.44 10.91
CA THR A 12 0.96 -8.92 11.80
C THR A 12 0.36 -9.24 13.16
N VAL A 13 0.51 -10.50 13.59
CA VAL A 13 0.02 -10.96 14.90
C VAL A 13 1.22 -11.35 15.75
N GLU A 14 1.52 -10.53 16.74
CA GLU A 14 2.46 -10.86 17.81
C GLU A 14 1.69 -11.44 18.99
N ARG A 15 2.18 -12.54 19.57
CA ARG A 15 1.56 -13.16 20.74
C ARG A 15 2.62 -13.66 21.70
N VAL A 16 2.34 -13.60 22.99
CA VAL A 16 3.18 -14.22 24.01
C VAL A 16 3.00 -15.74 23.94
N PRO A 17 4.08 -16.53 23.73
CA PRO A 17 3.98 -17.99 23.75
C PRO A 17 3.46 -18.47 25.12
N PHE A 18 2.66 -19.54 25.13
CA PHE A 18 1.93 -20.10 26.29
C PHE A 18 0.67 -19.32 26.73
N PHE A 19 0.74 -18.01 26.92
CA PHE A 19 -0.42 -17.21 27.39
C PHE A 19 -1.40 -16.78 26.28
N GLY A 20 -0.96 -16.78 25.02
CA GLY A 20 -1.79 -16.38 23.88
C GLY A 20 -2.97 -17.33 23.57
N ASP A 21 -2.91 -18.57 24.05
CA ASP A 21 -3.89 -19.62 23.71
C ASP A 21 -4.89 -19.87 24.87
N LEU A 22 -4.84 -19.08 25.94
CA LEU A 22 -5.77 -19.19 27.07
C LEU A 22 -7.19 -18.75 26.66
N PRO A 23 -8.21 -19.60 26.90
CA PRO A 23 -9.60 -19.17 26.74
C PRO A 23 -9.89 -18.02 27.71
N TYR A 24 -10.77 -17.10 27.30
CA TYR A 24 -11.13 -15.85 27.99
C TYR A 24 -10.06 -14.74 28.06
N VAL A 25 -8.79 -15.04 28.31
CA VAL A 25 -7.76 -13.98 28.55
C VAL A 25 -6.69 -13.87 27.46
N GLY A 26 -6.60 -14.82 26.52
CA GLY A 26 -5.58 -14.83 25.46
C GLY A 26 -5.60 -13.60 24.55
N PHE A 27 -6.70 -12.83 24.52
CA PHE A 27 -6.77 -11.59 23.75
C PHE A 27 -5.96 -10.42 24.34
N MET A 28 -5.68 -10.44 25.65
CA MET A 28 -4.84 -9.42 26.30
C MET A 28 -3.33 -9.68 26.08
N PHE A 29 -2.97 -10.90 25.65
CA PHE A 29 -1.60 -11.34 25.43
C PHE A 29 -1.23 -11.47 23.95
N ARG A 30 -2.08 -10.92 23.06
CA ARG A 30 -1.83 -10.82 21.61
C ARG A 30 -1.94 -9.37 21.18
N ASN A 31 -0.98 -8.93 20.38
CA ASN A 31 -1.00 -7.66 19.68
C ASN A 31 -1.23 -7.92 18.19
N THR A 32 -2.36 -7.46 17.67
CA THR A 32 -2.68 -7.58 16.24
C THR A 32 -2.50 -6.22 15.60
N ASN A 33 -1.46 -6.06 14.79
CA ASN A 33 -1.23 -4.88 13.98
C ASN A 33 -1.76 -5.13 12.57
N LYS A 34 -2.66 -4.26 12.11
CA LYS A 34 -3.17 -4.26 10.75
C LYS A 34 -2.72 -2.98 10.07
N THR A 35 -2.03 -3.11 8.94
CA THR A 35 -1.56 -1.98 8.15
C THR A 35 -2.14 -2.07 6.75
N ASP A 36 -2.94 -1.07 6.37
CA ASP A 36 -3.46 -0.89 5.01
C ASP A 36 -2.77 0.33 4.39
N THR A 37 -1.95 0.10 3.37
CA THR A 37 -1.25 1.16 2.64
C THR A 37 -1.83 1.27 1.24
N LYS A 38 -2.42 2.44 0.95
CA LYS A 38 -2.99 2.79 -0.34
C LYS A 38 -2.10 3.82 -1.02
N ARG A 39 -1.64 3.52 -2.24
CA ARG A 39 -0.87 4.45 -3.08
C ARG A 39 -1.62 4.68 -4.39
N GLU A 40 -1.85 5.96 -4.70
CA GLU A 40 -2.48 6.42 -5.93
C GLU A 40 -1.46 7.27 -6.70
N LEU A 41 -0.99 6.77 -7.85
CA LEU A 41 -0.04 7.50 -8.70
C LEU A 41 -0.74 7.90 -10.00
N LEU A 42 -0.76 9.20 -10.29
CA LEU A 42 -1.36 9.78 -11.49
C LEU A 42 -0.26 10.27 -12.45
N VAL A 43 -0.28 9.77 -13.68
CA VAL A 43 0.67 10.20 -14.74
C VAL A 43 -0.06 10.96 -15.84
N PHE A 44 0.32 12.23 -16.00
CA PHE A 44 -0.14 13.12 -17.07
C PHE A 44 0.99 13.34 -18.07
N ILE A 45 0.71 13.12 -19.35
CA ILE A 45 1.65 13.36 -20.45
C ILE A 45 1.01 14.37 -21.39
N THR A 46 1.67 15.51 -21.57
CA THR A 46 1.28 16.52 -22.55
C THR A 46 2.25 16.45 -23.72
N PRO A 47 1.87 15.84 -24.85
CA PRO A 47 2.72 15.85 -26.02
C PRO A 47 2.83 17.27 -26.57
N LYS A 48 4.04 17.71 -26.92
CA LYS A 48 4.28 18.94 -27.66
C LYS A 48 4.71 18.57 -29.08
N ILE A 49 3.96 19.04 -30.07
CA ILE A 49 4.34 18.88 -31.47
C ILE A 49 5.42 19.92 -31.78
N VAL A 50 6.62 19.45 -32.11
CA VAL A 50 7.70 20.29 -32.63
C VAL A 50 7.54 20.28 -34.15
N LYS A 51 7.18 21.43 -34.75
CA LYS A 51 7.32 21.59 -36.20
C LYS A 51 8.80 21.84 -36.45
N GLU A 52 9.49 20.88 -37.07
CA GLU A 52 10.77 21.17 -37.69
C GLU A 52 10.55 22.35 -38.63
N GLY A 53 11.26 23.44 -38.36
CA GLY A 53 11.31 24.55 -39.29
C GLY A 53 11.88 24.00 -40.58
N PHE A 54 11.07 24.02 -41.64
CA PHE A 54 11.57 24.04 -43.00
C PHE A 54 12.58 25.20 -43.07
N GLN A 55 13.85 24.89 -42.89
CA GLN A 55 14.96 25.82 -43.00
C GLN A 55 15.55 25.58 -44.39
N TYR A 56 15.07 26.42 -45.30
CA TYR A 56 15.56 26.73 -46.64
C TYR A 56 15.64 25.57 -47.66
#